data_AF-A0A833G9J5-F1
#
_entry.id   AF-A0A833G9J5-F1
#
_cell.length_a   1.000
_cell.length_b   1.000
_cell.length_c   1.000
_cell.angle_alpha   90.00
_cell.angle_beta   90.00
_cell.angle_gamma   90.00
#
_symmetry.space_group_name_H-M   'P 1'
#
loop_
_entity.id
_entity.type
_entity.pdbx_description
1 polymer ?
#
loop_
_entity_poly.entity_id
_entity_poly.type
_entity_poly.pdbx_seq_one_letter_code
_entity_poly.pdbx_strand_id
1 'polypeptide(L)' 'MTTFDKREEGFEKKFAHDEELKFKAYARRNRLLGLWAAEQLGKSGADADAYAKQVVMAD' A
#
# COMPACT_ATOMS: atom_id res chain seq x y z
N MET A 1 25.40 18.95 18.09
CA MET A 1 24.10 18.93 17.38
C MET A 1 23.52 20.31 17.35
N THR A 2 23.52 20.92 16.16
CA THR A 2 22.89 22.22 15.92
C THR A 2 21.36 22.05 15.80
N THR A 3 20.63 23.15 15.86
CA THR A 3 19.17 23.16 15.65
C THR A 3 18.79 22.68 14.23
N PHE A 4 19.67 22.88 13.25
CA PHE A 4 19.43 22.43 11.87
C PHE A 4 19.57 20.90 11.75
N ASP A 5 20.60 20.30 12.35
CA ASP A 5 20.80 18.84 12.36
C ASP A 5 19.57 18.11 12.96
N LYS A 6 19.00 18.63 14.05
CA LYS A 6 17.81 18.05 14.68
C LYS A 6 16.56 18.13 13.81
N ARG A 7 16.45 19.16 12.96
CA ARG A 7 15.33 19.31 12.02
C ARG A 7 15.48 18.34 10.86
N GLU A 8 16.69 18.21 10.31
CA GLU A 8 17.01 17.24 9.27
C GLU A 8 16.62 15.82 9.67
N GLU A 9 17.10 15.34 10.82
CA GLU A 9 16.74 14.01 11.33
C GLU A 9 15.22 13.85 11.56
N GLY A 10 14.55 14.91 12.00
CA GLY A 10 13.10 14.92 12.20
C GLY A 10 12.34 14.76 10.88
N PHE A 11 12.79 15.44 9.82
CA PHE A 11 12.21 15.31 8.48
C PHE A 11 12.48 13.94 7.87
N GLU A 12 13.70 13.40 8.00
CA GLU A 12 14.03 12.07 7.49
C GLU A 12 13.19 10.97 8.16
N LYS A 13 13.07 11.02 9.50
CA LYS A 13 12.24 10.06 10.25
C LYS A 13 10.77 10.14 9.84
N LYS A 14 10.25 11.37 9.69
CA LYS A 14 8.87 11.58 9.24
C LYS A 14 8.69 11.05 7.81
N PHE A 15 9.61 11.34 6.92
CA PHE A 15 9.55 10.88 5.53
C PHE A 15 9.55 9.35 5.45
N ALA A 16 10.46 8.68 6.16
CA ALA A 16 10.53 7.22 6.19
C ALA A 16 9.22 6.61 6.73
N HIS A 17 8.66 7.20 7.79
CA HIS A 17 7.38 6.76 8.36
C HIS A 17 6.21 6.96 7.38
N ASP A 18 6.12 8.13 6.76
CA ASP A 18 5.06 8.47 5.81
C ASP A 18 5.11 7.56 4.57
N GLU A 19 6.31 7.29 4.03
CA GLU A 19 6.48 6.38 2.89
C GLU A 19 6.13 4.92 3.25
N GLU A 20 6.51 4.45 4.44
CA GLU A 20 6.10 3.12 4.91
C GLU A 20 4.58 3.00 5.03
N LEU A 21 3.92 4.03 5.57
CA LEU A 21 2.46 4.08 5.67
C LEU A 21 1.79 4.11 4.29
N LYS A 22 2.28 4.93 3.37
CA LYS A 22 1.76 4.97 1.99
C LYS A 22 1.90 3.63 1.30
N PHE A 23 3.06 2.98 1.39
CA PHE A 23 3.28 1.66 0.79
C PHE A 23 2.26 0.64 1.30
N LYS A 24 2.07 0.56 2.63
CA LYS A 24 1.07 -0.33 3.23
C LYS A 24 -0.36 0.04 2.82
N ALA A 25 -0.68 1.32 2.72
CA ALA A 25 -2.00 1.79 2.32
C ALA A 25 -2.31 1.43 0.86
N TYR A 26 -1.36 1.61 -0.07
CA TYR A 26 -1.53 1.26 -1.48
C TYR A 26 -1.76 -0.24 -1.67
N ALA A 27 -0.93 -1.08 -1.05
CA ALA A 27 -1.10 -2.54 -1.13
C ALA A 27 -2.48 -2.99 -0.60
N ARG A 28 -2.95 -2.40 0.51
CA ARG A 28 -4.28 -2.71 1.07
C ARG A 28 -5.42 -2.23 0.18
N ARG A 29 -5.34 -0.99 -0.31
CA ARG A 29 -6.32 -0.41 -1.25
C ARG A 29 -6.46 -1.29 -2.49
N ASN A 30 -5.35 -1.67 -3.10
CA ASN A 30 -5.33 -2.45 -4.34
C ASN A 30 -5.89 -3.84 -4.12
N ARG A 31 -5.59 -4.46 -2.98
CA ARG A 31 -6.19 -5.75 -2.63
C ARG A 31 -7.71 -5.66 -2.49
N LEU A 32 -8.22 -4.64 -1.80
CA LEU A 32 -9.66 -4.45 -1.64
C LEU A 32 -10.35 -4.17 -2.97
N LEU A 33 -9.76 -3.32 -3.81
CA LEU A 33 -10.26 -3.03 -5.15
C LEU A 33 -10.28 -4.29 -6.03
N GLY A 34 -9.21 -5.10 -5.96
CA GLY A 34 -9.11 -6.35 -6.70
C GLY A 34 -10.16 -7.37 -6.26
N LEU A 35 -10.44 -7.51 -4.96
CA LEU A 35 -11.51 -8.37 -4.47
C LEU A 35 -12.89 -7.89 -4.94
N TRP A 36 -13.17 -6.59 -4.82
CA TRP A 36 -14.42 -6.01 -5.32
C TRP A 36 -14.60 -6.25 -6.83
N ALA A 37 -13.56 -6.03 -7.63
CA ALA A 37 -13.60 -6.27 -9.07
C ALA A 37 -13.75 -7.77 -9.38
N ALA A 38 -13.13 -8.66 -8.60
CA ALA A 38 -13.30 -10.10 -8.74
C ALA A 38 -14.75 -10.54 -8.52
N GLU A 39 -15.41 -9.98 -7.51
CA GLU A 39 -16.85 -10.21 -7.25
C GLU A 39 -17.71 -9.77 -8.45
N GLN A 40 -17.44 -8.59 -9.01
CA GLN A 40 -18.15 -8.10 -10.21
C GLN A 40 -17.92 -8.97 -11.44
N LEU A 41 -16.76 -9.62 -11.54
CA LEU A 41 -16.41 -10.56 -12.61
C LEU A 41 -16.94 -11.99 -12.36
N GLY A 42 -17.68 -12.21 -11.27
CA GLY A 42 -18.20 -13.53 -10.90
C GLY A 42 -17.13 -14.52 -10.43
N LYS A 43 -15.93 -14.04 -10.07
CA LYS A 43 -14.88 -14.87 -9.48
C LYS A 43 -15.14 -15.03 -7.98
N SER A 44 -14.82 -16.21 -7.44
CA SER A 44 -15.02 -16.53 -6.03
C SER A 44 -13.90 -17.42 -5.48
N GLY A 45 -13.78 -17.46 -4.15
CA GLY A 45 -12.77 -18.28 -3.46
C GLY A 45 -11.35 -17.96 -3.93
N ALA A 46 -10.60 -19.01 -4.28
CA ALA A 46 -9.19 -18.89 -4.69
C ALA A 46 -8.99 -18.01 -5.93
N ASP A 47 -9.95 -17.97 -6.86
CA ASP A 47 -9.85 -17.16 -8.08
C ASP A 47 -9.99 -15.66 -7.79
N ALA A 48 -10.79 -15.29 -6.79
CA ALA A 48 -10.91 -13.91 -6.34
C ALA A 48 -9.65 -13.44 -5.61
N ASP A 49 -9.08 -14.29 -4.76
CA ASP A 49 -7.79 -14.01 -4.09
C ASP A 49 -6.63 -13.90 -5.09
N ALA A 50 -6.59 -14.77 -6.11
CA ALA A 50 -5.59 -14.71 -7.17
C ALA A 50 -5.72 -13.41 -7.97
N TYR A 51 -6.94 -13.02 -8.35
CA TYR A 51 -7.19 -11.78 -9.06
C TYR A 51 -6.79 -10.56 -8.21
N ALA A 52 -7.16 -10.53 -6.94
CA ALA A 52 -6.77 -9.45 -6.04
C ALA A 52 -5.25 -9.31 -5.86
N LYS A 53 -4.51 -10.43 -5.82
CA LYS A 53 -3.04 -10.40 -5.81
C LYS A 53 -2.45 -9.84 -7.11
N GLN A 54 -3.02 -10.20 -8.26
CA GLN A 54 -2.57 -9.64 -9.55
C GLN A 54 -2.76 -8.12 -9.61
N VAL A 55 -3.89 -7.61 -9.11
CA VAL A 55 -4.14 -6.16 -9.03
C VAL A 55 -3.13 -5.46 -8.13
N VAL A 56 -2.72 -6.07 -7.02
CA VAL A 56 -1.67 -5.52 -6.14
C VAL A 56 -0.30 -5.52 -6.81
N MET A 57 0.01 -6.50 -7.66
CA MET A 57 1.29 -6.62 -8.35
C MET A 57 1.41 -5.74 -9.61
N ALA A 58 0.29 -5.25 -10.15
CA ALA A 58 0.24 -4.43 -11.35
C ALA A 58 0.40 -2.92 -11.10
N ASP A 59 0.44 -2.51 -9.83
CA ASP A 59 0.70 -1.15 -9.35
C ASP A 59 2.09 -1.14 -8.70
#